data_AF-A0A078JWU3-F1
#
_entry.id   AF-A0A078JWU3-F1
#
_cell.length_a   1.000
_cell.length_b   1.000
_cell.length_c   1.000
_cell.angle_alpha   90.00
_cell.angle_beta   90.00
_cell.angle_gamma   90.00
#
_symmetry.space_group_name_H-M   'P 1'
#
loop_
_entity.id
_entity.type
_entity.pdbx_description
1 polymer ?
#
loop_
_entity_poly.entity_id
_entity_poly.type
_entity_poly.pdbx_seq_one_letter_code
_entity_poly.pdbx_strand_id
1 'polypeptide(L)'
;VMHWCVYGRYFVIANAIVSVYSFLVLFLPKESLLWKFVVVLDLMVTMLLTSSLSAAVAVAQVGKRGNANAGWLPICGQVPRFCDQITGALIAGLVALILYVFLLIFSIHSVVDPFLLRKS
;
A
#
# COMPACT_ATOMS: atom_id res chain seq x y z
N VAL A 1 -9.60 -9.44 14.12
CA VAL A 1 -8.77 -8.29 13.69
C VAL A 1 -7.32 -8.71 13.37
N MET A 2 -6.63 -9.51 14.21
CA MET A 2 -5.25 -9.98 13.93
C MET A 2 -5.10 -10.83 12.64
N HIS A 3 -6.10 -11.65 12.30
CA HIS A 3 -6.04 -12.58 11.16
C HIS A 3 -6.01 -11.86 9.80
N TRP A 4 -6.70 -10.72 9.67
CA TRP A 4 -6.70 -9.87 8.46
C TRP A 4 -5.35 -9.17 8.23
N CYS A 5 -4.63 -8.84 9.31
CA CYS A 5 -3.34 -8.15 9.25
C CYS A 5 -2.22 -9.07 8.73
N VAL A 6 -2.34 -10.39 8.96
CA VAL A 6 -1.42 -11.41 8.42
C VAL A 6 -1.64 -11.59 6.92
N TYR A 7 -2.90 -11.65 6.48
CA TYR A 7 -3.26 -11.82 5.06
C TYR A 7 -2.75 -10.66 4.18
N GLY A 8 -2.82 -9.43 4.69
CA GLY A 8 -2.28 -8.26 4.00
C GLY A 8 -0.78 -8.34 3.74
N ARG A 9 0.02 -8.88 4.68
CA ARG A 9 1.48 -9.03 4.49
C ARG A 9 1.83 -9.99 3.36
N TYR A 10 1.17 -11.15 3.31
CA TYR A 10 1.39 -12.11 2.23
C TYR A 10 0.95 -11.55 0.87
N PHE A 11 -0.16 -10.83 0.83
CA PHE A 11 -0.65 -10.17 -0.38
C PHE A 11 0.31 -9.07 -0.86
N VAL A 12 0.84 -8.24 0.04
CA VAL A 12 1.85 -7.22 -0.30
C VAL A 12 3.13 -7.85 -0.84
N ILE A 13 3.60 -8.95 -0.25
CA ILE A 13 4.79 -9.66 -0.74
C ILE A 13 4.54 -10.23 -2.14
N ALA A 14 3.40 -10.89 -2.36
CA ALA A 14 3.04 -11.43 -3.67
C ALA A 14 2.94 -10.32 -4.73
N ASN A 15 2.32 -9.18 -4.40
CA ASN A 15 2.22 -8.04 -5.31
C ASN A 15 3.57 -7.34 -5.54
N ALA A 16 4.44 -7.25 -4.53
CA ALA A 16 5.80 -6.72 -4.69
C ALA A 16 6.62 -7.57 -5.66
N ILE A 17 6.51 -8.90 -5.54
CA ILE A 17 7.13 -9.84 -6.48
C ILE A 17 6.59 -9.62 -7.89
N VAL A 18 5.26 -9.57 -8.06
CA VAL A 18 4.61 -9.28 -9.35
C VAL A 18 5.04 -7.92 -9.90
N SER A 19 5.18 -6.90 -9.06
CA SER A 19 5.64 -5.57 -9.46
C SER A 19 7.09 -5.58 -9.94
N VAL A 20 7.98 -6.32 -9.28
CA VAL A 20 9.38 -6.47 -9.71
C VAL A 20 9.45 -7.23 -11.03
N TYR A 21 8.72 -8.33 -11.16
CA TYR A 21 8.60 -9.05 -12.44
C TYR A 21 8.04 -8.16 -13.53
N SER A 22 7.04 -7.35 -13.22
CA SER A 22 6.41 -6.41 -14.14
C SER A 22 7.37 -5.31 -14.59
N PHE A 23 8.16 -4.76 -13.67
CA PHE A 23 9.21 -3.78 -13.98
C PHE A 23 10.28 -4.39 -14.90
N LEU A 24 10.62 -5.65 -14.68
CA LEU A 24 11.54 -6.40 -15.55
C LEU A 24 10.94 -6.63 -16.94
N VAL A 25 9.64 -6.95 -17.01
CA VAL A 25 8.90 -7.15 -18.26
C VAL A 25 8.67 -5.82 -19.01
N LEU A 26 8.69 -4.69 -18.31
CA LEU A 26 8.59 -3.35 -18.90
C LEU A 26 9.78 -3.02 -19.85
N PHE A 27 10.91 -3.71 -19.67
CA PHE A 27 12.06 -3.63 -20.59
C PHE A 27 11.90 -4.51 -21.84
N LEU A 28 10.84 -5.34 -21.92
CA LEU A 28 10.47 -6.11 -23.10
C LEU A 28 9.45 -5.35 -23.98
N PRO A 29 9.43 -5.57 -25.30
CA PRO A 29 8.71 -4.74 -26.27
C PRO A 29 7.19 -4.60 -26.05
N LYS A 30 6.67 -3.48 -26.54
CA LYS A 30 5.60 -2.63 -25.97
C LYS A 30 4.15 -3.00 -26.34
N GLU A 31 3.89 -4.24 -26.75
CA GLU A 31 2.63 -4.68 -27.37
C GLU A 31 1.80 -5.62 -26.46
N SER A 32 1.98 -5.56 -25.14
CA SER A 32 1.45 -6.62 -24.26
C SER A 32 0.29 -6.16 -23.36
N LEU A 33 -0.78 -6.95 -23.38
CA LEU A 33 -1.96 -6.90 -22.49
C LEU A 33 -1.58 -6.83 -21.00
N LEU A 34 -0.37 -7.28 -20.67
CA LEU A 34 0.22 -7.29 -19.34
C LEU A 34 0.30 -5.91 -18.68
N TRP A 35 0.48 -4.84 -19.46
CA TRP A 35 0.55 -3.49 -18.90
C TRP A 35 -0.78 -3.05 -18.25
N LYS A 36 -1.92 -3.41 -18.87
CA LYS A 36 -3.26 -3.19 -18.29
C LYS A 36 -3.47 -3.99 -17.00
N PHE A 37 -3.01 -5.24 -16.96
CA PHE A 37 -3.13 -6.07 -15.74
C PHE A 37 -2.37 -5.48 -14.56
N VAL A 38 -1.19 -4.92 -14.83
CA VAL A 38 -0.33 -4.30 -13.81
C VAL A 38 -0.99 -3.07 -13.21
N VAL A 39 -1.56 -2.20 -14.05
CA VAL A 39 -2.30 -1.01 -13.57
C VAL A 39 -3.53 -1.40 -12.74
N VAL A 40 -4.29 -2.42 -13.15
CA VAL A 40 -5.45 -2.88 -12.39
C VAL A 40 -5.05 -3.47 -11.03
N LEU A 41 -3.99 -4.29 -11.00
CA LEU A 41 -3.45 -4.83 -9.76
C LEU A 41 -2.95 -3.72 -8.83
N ASP A 42 -2.23 -2.75 -9.37
CA ASP A 42 -1.72 -1.58 -8.63
C ASP A 42 -2.86 -0.83 -7.93
N LEU A 43 -3.92 -0.49 -8.68
CA LEU A 43 -5.11 0.18 -8.16
C LEU A 43 -5.81 -0.61 -7.05
N MET A 44 -5.93 -1.94 -7.21
CA MET A 44 -6.53 -2.80 -6.18
C MET A 44 -5.72 -2.77 -4.89
N VAL A 45 -4.39 -2.79 -5.00
CA VAL A 45 -3.49 -2.76 -3.84
C VAL A 45 -3.52 -1.40 -3.14
N THR A 46 -3.57 -0.30 -3.90
CA THR A 46 -3.67 1.04 -3.28
C THR A 46 -4.94 1.16 -2.45
N MET A 47 -6.10 0.77 -2.98
CA MET A 47 -7.39 0.84 -2.26
C MET A 47 -7.38 0.01 -0.98
N LEU A 48 -6.76 -1.17 -1.03
CA LEU A 48 -6.66 -2.08 0.11
C LEU A 48 -5.71 -1.52 1.19
N LEU A 49 -4.57 -0.97 0.78
CA LEU A 49 -3.60 -0.32 1.67
C LEU A 49 -4.22 0.90 2.36
N THR A 50 -4.91 1.78 1.63
CA THR A 50 -5.55 2.96 2.20
C THR A 50 -6.62 2.60 3.24
N SER A 51 -7.41 1.57 2.94
CA SER A 51 -8.43 1.05 3.87
C SER A 51 -7.80 0.43 5.12
N SER A 52 -6.68 -0.26 4.97
CA SER A 52 -5.95 -0.88 6.09
C SER A 52 -5.26 0.16 6.95
N LEU A 53 -4.64 1.17 6.33
CA LEU A 53 -3.91 2.22 7.01
C LEU A 53 -4.86 3.10 7.84
N SER A 54 -6.05 3.42 7.33
CA SER A 54 -7.07 4.18 8.08
C SER A 54 -7.54 3.43 9.33
N ALA A 55 -7.83 2.13 9.20
CA ALA A 55 -8.17 1.28 10.34
C ALA A 55 -7.02 1.18 11.35
N ALA A 56 -5.79 1.00 10.87
CA ALA A 56 -4.60 0.92 11.72
C ALA A 56 -4.33 2.24 12.47
N VAL A 57 -4.50 3.39 11.80
CA VAL A 57 -4.37 4.72 12.41
C VAL A 57 -5.44 4.93 13.49
N ALA A 58 -6.69 4.55 13.24
CA ALA A 58 -7.76 4.66 14.23
C ALA A 58 -7.43 3.84 15.50
N VAL A 59 -6.99 2.58 15.33
CA VAL A 59 -6.58 1.72 16.44
C VAL A 59 -5.33 2.28 17.14
N ALA A 60 -4.37 2.83 16.39
CA ALA A 60 -3.16 3.44 16.96
C ALA A 60 -3.48 4.69 17.79
N GLN A 61 -4.43 5.53 17.34
CA GLN A 61 -4.86 6.70 18.10
C GLN A 61 -5.53 6.31 19.42
N VAL A 62 -6.42 5.30 19.39
CA VAL A 62 -7.05 4.76 20.61
C VAL A 62 -5.99 4.13 21.53
N GLY A 63 -5.02 3.38 20.98
CA GLY A 63 -3.95 2.77 21.76
C GLY A 63 -2.97 3.77 22.40
N LYS A 64 -2.76 4.93 21.78
CA LYS A 64 -1.81 5.96 22.25
C LYS A 64 -2.45 6.95 23.22
N ARG A 65 -3.68 7.40 22.96
CA ARG A 65 -4.38 8.39 23.79
C ARG A 65 -5.32 7.75 24.81
N GLY A 66 -5.78 6.51 24.59
CA GLY A 66 -6.89 5.93 25.34
C GLY A 66 -8.21 6.66 25.07
N ASN A 67 -9.32 6.05 25.45
CA ASN A 67 -10.62 6.72 25.49
C ASN A 67 -11.35 6.35 26.77
N ALA A 68 -11.30 7.25 27.75
CA ALA A 68 -11.92 7.05 29.08
C ALA A 68 -13.44 6.81 28.98
N ASN A 69 -14.12 7.48 28.03
CA ASN A 69 -15.56 7.33 27.81
C ASN A 69 -15.97 5.93 27.33
N ALA A 70 -15.06 5.17 26.72
CA ALA A 70 -15.28 3.77 26.33
C ALA A 70 -14.54 2.77 27.23
N GLY A 71 -13.90 3.24 28.32
CA GLY A 71 -13.09 2.40 29.21
C GLY A 71 -11.76 1.90 28.63
N TRP A 72 -11.29 2.49 27.52
CA TRP A 72 -10.04 2.09 26.88
C TRP A 72 -8.84 2.83 27.49
N LEU A 73 -7.98 2.11 28.22
CA LEU A 73 -6.70 2.62 28.75
C LEU A 73 -5.60 2.60 27.66
N PRO A 74 -4.59 3.50 27.67
CA PRO A 74 -3.57 3.54 26.64
C PRO A 74 -2.61 2.35 26.77
N ILE A 75 -2.70 1.42 25.81
CA ILE A 75 -1.91 0.18 25.76
C ILE A 75 -0.42 0.47 25.51
N CYS A 76 -0.11 1.51 24.72
CA CYS A 76 1.28 1.87 24.41
C CYS A 76 2.08 2.34 25.63
N GLY A 77 1.43 2.69 26.75
CA GLY A 77 2.10 3.01 28.02
C GLY A 77 2.56 1.78 28.81
N GLN A 78 1.87 0.64 28.67
CA GLN A 78 2.23 -0.61 29.36
C GLN A 78 3.15 -1.52 28.55
N VAL A 79 3.01 -1.53 27.22
CA VAL A 79 3.75 -2.46 26.34
C VAL A 79 4.41 -1.72 25.19
N PRO A 80 5.49 -0.97 25.45
CA PRO A 80 6.13 -0.10 24.45
C PRO A 80 6.67 -0.89 23.26
N ARG A 81 7.17 -2.11 23.49
CA ARG A 81 7.75 -2.97 22.43
C ARG A 81 6.75 -3.34 21.34
N PHE A 82 5.51 -3.65 21.72
CA PHE A 82 4.45 -3.97 20.77
C PHE A 82 4.01 -2.73 19.98
N CYS A 83 3.93 -1.59 20.67
CA CYS A 83 3.59 -0.32 20.04
C CYS A 83 4.64 0.10 18.99
N ASP A 84 5.92 -0.12 19.27
CA ASP A 84 7.02 0.15 18.35
C ASP A 84 6.93 -0.71 17.08
N GLN A 85 6.63 -2.01 17.25
CA GLN A 85 6.46 -2.93 16.12
C GLN A 85 5.25 -2.58 15.23
N ILE A 86 4.13 -2.17 15.83
CA ILE A 86 2.96 -1.67 15.06
C ILE A 86 3.30 -0.36 14.34
N THR A 87 4.06 0.52 14.99
CA THR A 87 4.49 1.79 14.38
C THR A 87 5.42 1.52 13.19
N GLY A 88 6.37 0.59 13.32
CA GLY A 88 7.23 0.15 12.22
C GLY A 88 6.44 -0.41 11.04
N ALA A 89 5.40 -1.20 11.29
CA ALA A 89 4.50 -1.69 10.24
C ALA A 89 3.72 -0.57 9.56
N LEU A 90 3.29 0.45 10.31
CA LEU A 90 2.63 1.64 9.76
C LEU A 90 3.57 2.43 8.84
N ILE A 91 4.81 2.63 9.26
CA ILE A 91 5.84 3.34 8.48
C ILE A 91 6.12 2.58 7.18
N ALA A 92 6.27 1.25 7.24
CA ALA A 92 6.44 0.43 6.05
C ALA A 92 5.24 0.56 5.08
N GLY A 93 4.01 0.60 5.61
CA GLY A 93 2.80 0.84 4.81
C GLY A 93 2.76 2.22 4.14
N LEU A 94 3.24 3.25 4.83
CA LEU A 94 3.41 4.61 4.28
C LEU A 94 4.44 4.65 3.14
N VAL A 95 5.59 3.99 3.33
CA VAL A 95 6.62 3.89 2.28
C VAL A 95 6.08 3.17 1.05
N ALA A 96 5.34 2.07 1.25
CA ALA A 96 4.69 1.36 0.15
C ALA A 96 3.72 2.28 -0.62
N LEU A 97 2.89 3.06 0.10
CA LEU A 97 1.96 4.01 -0.53
C LEU A 97 2.67 5.07 -1.39
N ILE A 98 3.83 5.57 -0.94
CA ILE A 98 4.65 6.51 -1.73
C ILE A 98 5.15 5.85 -3.02
N LEU A 99 5.67 4.63 -2.95
CA LEU A 99 6.11 3.88 -4.13
C LEU A 99 4.97 3.65 -5.12
N TYR A 100 3.77 3.33 -4.62
CA TYR A 100 2.57 3.19 -5.47
C TYR A 100 2.19 4.48 -6.19
N VAL A 101 2.26 5.64 -5.52
CA VAL A 101 2.01 6.93 -6.17
C VAL A 101 3.00 7.19 -7.31
N PHE A 102 4.28 6.86 -7.12
CA PHE A 102 5.28 6.97 -8.20
C PHE A 102 4.96 6.07 -9.39
N LEU A 103 4.55 4.82 -9.15
CA LEU A 103 4.14 3.89 -10.20
C LEU A 103 2.90 4.38 -10.94
N LEU A 104 1.91 4.94 -10.24
CA LEU A 104 0.72 5.53 -10.85
C LEU A 104 1.07 6.72 -11.75
N ILE A 105 1.95 7.62 -11.30
CA ILE A 105 2.41 8.75 -12.13
C ILE A 105 3.10 8.24 -13.39
N PHE A 106 4.02 7.28 -13.24
CA PHE A 106 4.71 6.66 -14.38
C PHE A 106 3.73 5.98 -15.35
N SER A 107 2.71 5.31 -14.80
CA SER A 107 1.65 4.68 -15.57
C SER A 107 0.87 5.70 -16.40
N ILE A 108 0.40 6.78 -15.75
CA ILE A 108 -0.34 7.85 -16.43
C ILE A 108 0.51 8.48 -17.53
N HIS A 109 1.78 8.80 -17.26
CA HIS A 109 2.69 9.34 -18.27
C HIS A 109 2.83 8.40 -19.47
N SER A 110 3.07 7.11 -19.23
CA SER A 110 3.21 6.11 -20.28
C SER A 110 1.95 5.94 -21.16
N VAL A 111 0.75 6.20 -20.62
CA VAL A 111 -0.53 6.17 -21.36
C VAL A 111 -0.78 7.47 -22.09
N VAL A 112 -0.44 8.60 -21.47
CA VAL A 112 -0.70 9.94 -22.02
C VAL A 112 0.28 10.28 -23.14
N ASP A 113 1.54 9.88 -23.06
CA ASP A 113 2.57 10.10 -24.09
C ASP A 113 2.14 9.65 -25.51
N PRO A 114 1.68 8.40 -25.73
CA PRO A 114 1.22 7.97 -27.05
C PRO A 114 -0.08 8.67 -27.49
N PHE A 115 -0.92 9.14 -26.54
CA PHE A 115 -2.11 9.94 -26.84
C PHE A 115 -1.74 11.36 -27.32
N LEU A 116 -0.70 11.97 -26.73
CA LEU A 116 -0.19 13.28 -27.14
C LEU A 116 0.50 13.22 -28.50
N LEU A 117 1.32 12.19 -28.75
CA LEU A 117 2.03 12.02 -30.02
C LEU A 117 1.10 11.66 -31.19
N ARG A 118 -0.07 11.05 -30.94
CA ARG A 118 -1.08 10.77 -31.97
C ARG A 118 -1.92 12.00 -32.37
N LYS A 119 -1.91 13.06 -31.55
CA LYS A 119 -2.75 14.25 -31.75
C LYS A 119 -2.04 15.40 -32.47
N SER A 120 -0.72 15.34 -32.66
CA SER A 120 0.06 16.29 -33.48
C SER A 120 0.28 15.77 -34.88
#